data_AF-A0A521IM34-F1
#
_entry.id   AF-A0A521IM34-F1
#
_cell.length_a   1.000
_cell.length_b   1.000
_cell.length_c   1.000
_cell.angle_alpha   90.00
_cell.angle_beta   90.00
_cell.angle_gamma   90.00
#
_symmetry.space_group_name_H-M   'P 1'
#
loop_
_entity.id
_entity.type
_entity.pdbx_description
1 polymer ?
#
loop_
_entity_poly.entity_id
_entity_poly.type
_entity_poly.pdbx_seq_one_letter_code
_entity_poly.pdbx_strand_id
1 'polypeptide(L)'
;MSGKILLNCIFVVEGKHDEERLKKLDYTYVVRTEGTSVPRETIRHLQALAALHDIIILTDPDGPGQNIANILRTHIPSAKTLNILKKDSIKNNTVGVENVPLH
;
A
#
# COMPACT_ATOMS: atom_id res chain seq x y z
N MET A 1 -7.56 -21.56 17.33
CA MET A 1 -7.12 -21.34 15.94
C MET A 1 -7.61 -19.98 15.54
N SER A 2 -6.72 -18.99 15.40
CA SER A 2 -7.13 -17.64 14.97
C SER A 2 -7.52 -17.73 13.50
N GLY A 3 -8.79 -17.49 13.17
CA GLY A 3 -9.28 -17.52 11.80
C GLY A 3 -8.48 -16.54 10.94
N LYS A 4 -7.89 -17.03 9.85
CA LYS A 4 -7.16 -16.18 8.90
C LYS A 4 -8.17 -15.24 8.24
N ILE A 5 -8.05 -13.93 8.50
CA ILE A 5 -8.85 -12.93 7.79
C ILE A 5 -8.33 -12.89 6.35
N LEU A 6 -9.18 -13.27 5.40
CA LEU A 6 -8.87 -13.11 3.98
C LEU A 6 -9.14 -11.66 3.60
N LEU A 7 -8.07 -10.88 3.50
CA LEU A 7 -8.14 -9.50 3.02
C LEU A 7 -8.14 -9.49 1.49
N ASN A 8 -9.14 -8.87 0.89
CA ASN A 8 -9.22 -8.65 -0.55
C ASN A 8 -8.47 -7.37 -0.97
N CYS A 9 -7.28 -7.19 -0.43
CA CYS A 9 -6.49 -5.97 -0.58
C CYS A 9 -5.16 -6.26 -1.26
N ILE A 10 -4.73 -5.33 -2.10
CA ILE A 10 -3.40 -5.32 -2.70
C ILE A 10 -2.69 -4.05 -2.22
N PHE A 11 -1.60 -4.26 -1.49
CA PHE A 11 -0.81 -3.17 -0.94
C PHE A 11 0.21 -2.67 -1.96
N VAL A 12 0.32 -1.36 -2.12
CA VAL A 12 1.31 -0.73 -2.98
C VAL A 12 2.32 0.00 -2.11
N VAL A 13 3.61 -0.35 -2.23
CA VAL A 13 4.71 0.21 -1.43
C VAL A 13 5.82 0.78 -2.31
N GLU A 14 6.60 1.72 -1.78
CA GLU A 14 7.75 2.30 -2.50
C GLU A 14 9.00 1.40 -2.43
N GLY A 15 9.27 0.84 -1.25
CA GLY A 15 10.53 0.16 -0.96
C GLY A 15 10.45 -1.35 -0.81
N LYS A 16 11.58 -2.02 -1.03
CA LYS A 16 11.76 -3.45 -0.72
C LYS A 16 11.60 -3.72 0.77
N HIS A 17 12.03 -2.79 1.64
CA HIS A 17 11.91 -2.95 3.08
C HIS A 17 10.45 -3.03 3.54
N ASP A 18 9.59 -2.19 2.97
CA ASP A 18 8.16 -2.15 3.28
C ASP A 18 7.47 -3.44 2.81
N GLU A 19 7.82 -3.93 1.62
CA GLU A 19 7.35 -5.22 1.11
C GLU A 19 7.72 -6.36 2.05
N GLU A 20 8.97 -6.42 2.51
CA GLU A 20 9.43 -7.44 3.47
C GLU A 20 8.69 -7.34 4.81
N ARG A 21 8.43 -6.12 5.30
CA ARG A 21 7.70 -5.91 6.55
C ARG A 21 6.25 -6.38 6.44
N LEU A 22 5.56 -6.07 5.34
CA LEU A 22 4.19 -6.52 5.09
C LEU A 22 4.10 -8.04 4.98
N LYS A 23 5.03 -8.67 4.25
CA LYS A 23 5.07 -10.13 4.12
C LYS A 23 5.31 -10.82 5.46
N LYS A 24 6.13 -10.25 6.36
CA LYS A 24 6.33 -10.76 7.74
C LYS A 24 5.06 -10.69 8.59
N LEU A 25 4.13 -9.80 8.25
CA LEU A 25 2.83 -9.66 8.90
C LEU A 25 1.73 -10.44 8.16
N ASP A 26 2.10 -11.37 7.27
CA ASP A 26 1.20 -12.24 6.52
C ASP A 26 0.32 -11.50 5.49
N TYR A 27 0.71 -10.28 5.11
CA TYR A 27 0.16 -9.58 3.93
C TYR A 27 0.91 -10.02 2.68
N THR A 28 0.34 -10.96 1.94
CA THR A 28 1.04 -11.63 0.84
C THR A 28 0.95 -10.88 -0.49
N TYR A 29 -0.11 -10.09 -0.70
CA TYR A 29 -0.35 -9.37 -1.96
C TYR A 29 0.18 -7.95 -1.89
N VAL A 30 1.44 -7.78 -2.32
CA VAL A 30 2.15 -6.50 -2.31
C VAL A 30 2.74 -6.24 -3.70
N VAL A 31 2.52 -5.02 -4.21
CA VAL A 31 3.14 -4.48 -5.42
C VAL A 31 4.10 -3.38 -5.00
N ARG A 32 5.35 -3.46 -5.45
CA ARG A 32 6.38 -2.45 -5.16
C ARG A 32 6.54 -1.51 -6.36
N THR A 33 6.66 -0.21 -6.14
CA THR A 33 7.07 0.76 -7.18
C THR A 33 8.59 0.82 -7.28
N GLU A 34 9.13 1.22 -8.43
CA GLU A 34 10.59 1.34 -8.61
C GLU A 34 11.06 2.74 -8.20
N GLY A 35 11.05 3.01 -6.89
CA GLY A 35 11.40 4.31 -6.31
C GLY A 35 10.35 5.39 -6.59
N THR A 36 10.80 6.60 -6.94
CA THR A 36 9.95 7.81 -7.03
C THR A 36 9.05 7.88 -8.26
N SER A 37 9.17 6.92 -9.17
CA SER A 37 8.40 6.84 -10.41
C SER A 37 7.50 5.62 -10.43
N VAL A 38 6.30 5.76 -10.98
CA VAL A 38 5.37 4.66 -11.20
C VAL A 38 5.32 4.36 -12.71
N PRO A 39 5.97 3.28 -13.19
CA PRO A 39 5.93 2.91 -14.59
C PRO A 39 4.50 2.73 -15.12
N ARG A 40 4.26 3.05 -16.39
CA ARG A 40 2.93 2.87 -17.01
C ARG A 40 2.43 1.42 -16.94
N GLU A 41 3.34 0.45 -17.02
CA GLU A 41 3.01 -0.96 -16.86
C GLU A 41 2.49 -1.29 -15.46
N THR A 42 3.10 -0.72 -14.40
CA THR A 42 2.66 -0.85 -13.02
C THR A 42 1.28 -0.23 -12.83
N ILE A 43 1.03 0.93 -13.43
CA ILE A 43 -0.29 1.58 -13.42
C ILE A 43 -1.33 0.67 -14.08
N ARG A 44 -1.05 0.14 -15.29
CA ARG A 44 -1.98 -0.75 -16.01
C ARG A 44 -2.27 -2.03 -15.24
N HIS A 45 -1.23 -2.60 -14.62
CA HIS A 45 -1.34 -3.77 -13.77
C HIS A 45 -2.26 -3.49 -12.57
N LEU A 46 -2.02 -2.39 -11.85
CA LEU A 46 -2.83 -2.00 -10.70
C LEU A 46 -4.27 -1.62 -11.08
N GLN A 47 -4.49 -1.03 -12.25
CA GLN A 47 -5.84 -0.76 -12.78
C GLN A 47 -6.63 -2.06 -13.02
N ALA A 48 -5.99 -3.10 -13.58
CA ALA A 48 -6.63 -4.39 -13.79
C ALA A 48 -6.98 -5.05 -12.45
N LEU A 49 -6.10 -4.96 -11.46
CA LEU A 49 -6.33 -5.48 -10.12
C LEU A 49 -7.43 -4.73 -9.37
N ALA A 50 -7.54 -3.41 -9.55
CA ALA A 50 -8.54 -2.56 -8.91
C ALA A 50 -9.99 -2.92 -9.29
N ALA A 51 -10.19 -3.71 -10.35
CA ALA A 51 -11.50 -4.24 -10.71
C ALA A 51 -11.99 -5.34 -9.75
N LEU A 52 -11.07 -5.99 -9.03
CA LEU A 52 -11.35 -7.15 -8.18
C LEU A 52 -10.91 -6.96 -6.72
N HIS A 53 -9.96 -6.06 -6.48
CA HIS A 53 -9.30 -5.88 -5.19
C HIS A 53 -9.28 -4.41 -4.78
N ASP A 54 -9.29 -4.18 -3.46
CA ASP A 54 -9.01 -2.87 -2.91
C ASP A 54 -7.51 -2.56 -3.05
N ILE A 55 -7.17 -1.47 -3.74
CA ILE A 55 -5.79 -1.00 -3.84
C ILE A 55 -5.49 -0.11 -2.64
N ILE A 56 -4.51 -0.51 -1.84
CA ILE A 56 -4.09 0.19 -0.61
C ILE A 56 -2.68 0.74 -0.79
N ILE A 57 -2.55 2.05 -0.94
CA ILE A 57 -1.26 2.74 -1.11
C ILE A 57 -0.63 3.00 0.26
N LEU A 58 0.55 2.44 0.49
CA LEU A 58 1.38 2.61 1.68
C LEU A 58 2.70 3.26 1.28
N THR A 59 2.72 4.59 1.30
CA THR A 59 3.91 5.40 0.94
C THR A 59 4.30 6.29 2.12
N ASP A 60 5.56 6.70 2.15
CA ASP A 60 6.01 7.66 3.16
C ASP A 60 5.31 9.02 2.98
N PRO A 61 5.06 9.75 4.08
CA PRO A 61 4.45 11.08 4.05
C PRO A 61 5.49 12.16 3.65
N ASP A 62 6.30 11.90 2.63
CA ASP A 62 7.30 12.81 2.09
C ASP A 62 7.02 13.17 0.62
N GLY A 63 7.85 14.01 0.00
CA GLY A 63 7.64 14.45 -1.38
C GLY A 63 7.53 13.29 -2.38
N PRO A 64 8.50 12.34 -2.40
CA PRO A 64 8.42 11.14 -3.21
C PRO A 64 7.15 10.30 -3.00
N GLY A 65 6.83 9.95 -1.75
CA GLY A 65 5.67 9.13 -1.45
C GLY A 65 4.35 9.80 -1.82
N GLN A 66 4.23 11.11 -1.58
CA GLN A 66 3.07 11.91 -2.01
C GLN A 66 2.93 11.94 -3.54
N ASN A 67 4.04 12.03 -4.27
CA ASN A 67 4.03 11.99 -5.73
C ASN A 67 3.51 10.65 -6.26
N ILE A 68 4.01 9.54 -5.72
CA ILE A 68 3.53 8.18 -6.05
C ILE A 68 2.02 8.07 -5.75
N ALA A 69 1.59 8.48 -4.56
CA ALA A 69 0.18 8.43 -4.16
C ALA A 69 -0.71 9.29 -5.06
N ASN A 70 -0.25 10.47 -5.47
CA ASN A 70 -0.97 11.35 -6.41
C ASN A 70 -1.13 10.67 -7.78
N ILE A 71 -0.04 10.14 -8.36
CA ILE A 71 -0.06 9.44 -9.65
C ILE A 71 -1.06 8.28 -9.60
N LEU A 72 -0.98 7.43 -8.58
CA LEU A 72 -1.86 6.28 -8.44
C LEU A 72 -3.32 6.69 -8.26
N ARG A 73 -3.64 7.71 -7.43
CA ARG A 73 -5.01 8.20 -7.27
C ARG A 73 -5.59 8.82 -8.53
N THR A 74 -4.76 9.48 -9.36
CA THR A 74 -5.20 10.01 -10.65
C THR A 74 -5.60 8.90 -11.62
N HIS A 75 -4.86 7.78 -11.64
CA HIS A 75 -5.13 6.68 -12.58
C HIS A 75 -6.07 5.59 -12.03
N ILE A 76 -6.19 5.51 -10.70
CA ILE A 76 -6.99 4.52 -9.97
C ILE A 76 -7.77 5.27 -8.88
N PRO A 77 -8.90 5.90 -9.22
CA PRO A 77 -9.66 6.72 -8.27
C PRO A 77 -10.20 5.93 -7.06
N SER A 78 -10.32 4.60 -7.16
CA SER A 78 -10.72 3.71 -6.07
C SER A 78 -9.59 3.38 -5.08
N ALA A 79 -8.34 3.75 -5.39
CA ALA A 79 -7.22 3.46 -4.50
C ALA A 79 -7.32 4.26 -3.19
N LYS A 80 -7.13 3.57 -2.07
CA LYS A 80 -7.14 4.13 -0.71
C LYS A 80 -5.70 4.39 -0.26
N THR A 81 -5.41 5.55 0.32
CA THR A 81 -4.07 5.86 0.86
C THR A 81 -4.04 5.64 2.36
N LEU A 82 -3.04 4.91 2.82
CA LEU A 82 -2.70 4.72 4.22
C LEU A 82 -1.40 5.45 4.54
N ASN A 83 -1.50 6.45 5.44
CA ASN A 83 -0.33 7.15 5.93
C ASN A 83 0.20 6.43 7.16
N ILE A 84 1.46 5.99 7.12
CA ILE A 84 2.12 5.37 8.26
C ILE A 84 2.58 6.49 9.21
N LEU A 85 2.02 6.56 10.42
CA LEU A 85 2.56 7.47 11.43
C LEU A 85 3.95 7.03 11.85
N LYS A 86 4.95 7.89 11.65
CA LYS A 86 6.33 7.71 12.14
C LYS A 86 6.43 7.41 13.65
N LYS A 87 5.41 7.76 14.45
CA LYS A 87 5.41 7.62 15.91
C LYS A 87 5.08 6.20 16.41
N ASP A 88 4.41 5.36 15.59
CA ASP A 88 4.03 3.99 15.97
C ASP A 88 4.88 2.90 15.31
N SER A 89 5.73 3.25 14.34
CA SER A 89 6.56 2.28 13.60
C SER A 89 7.59 1.50 14.44
N ILE A 90 7.88 1.94 15.67
CA ILE A 90 9.03 1.43 16.45
C ILE A 90 8.64 0.45 17.58
N LYS A 91 7.39 0.40 18.07
CA LYS A 91 7.11 -0.34 19.32
C LYS A 91 6.46 -1.72 19.22
N ASN A 92 5.66 -2.04 18.20
CA ASN A 92 4.76 -3.21 18.29
C ASN A 92 4.64 -4.12 17.07
N ASN A 93 5.58 -4.09 16.12
CA ASN A 93 5.48 -4.90 14.89
C ASN A 93 4.21 -4.64 14.05
N THR A 94 3.42 -3.63 14.39
CA THR A 94 2.26 -3.18 13.62
C THR A 94 2.68 -2.06 12.67
N VAL A 95 2.11 -2.06 11.46
CA VAL A 95 2.07 -0.86 10.62
C VAL A 95 1.00 0.05 11.23
N GLY A 96 1.38 1.23 11.71
CA GLY A 96 0.44 2.21 12.25
C GLY A 96 -0.42 2.75 11.10
N VAL A 97 -1.70 2.40 11.09
CA VAL A 97 -2.65 2.79 10.05
C VAL A 97 -3.57 3.85 10.64
N GLU A 98 -3.47 5.09 10.17
CA GLU A 98 -4.44 6.13 10.53
C GLU A 98 -5.17 6.62 9.27
N ASN A 99 -6.50 6.69 9.38
CA ASN A 99 -7.45 7.20 8.38
C ASN A 99 -7.69 6.36 7.11
N VAL A 100 -7.97 5.06 7.25
CA VAL A 100 -8.94 4.45 6.33
C VAL A 100 -10.08 3.85 7.12
N PRO A 101 -11.30 4.38 6.96
CA PRO A 101 -12.44 3.60 7.32
C PRO A 101 -12.51 2.44 6.31
N LEU A 102 -12.03 1.27 6.75
CA LEU A 102 -12.21 0.01 6.06
C LEU A 102 -13.67 -0.39 6.35
N HIS A 103 -14.61 0.19 5.61
CA HIS A 103 -16.00 -0.30 5.56
C HIS A 103 -16.07 -1.54 4.67
#